data_AF-A0AAE7L7S7-F1
#
_entry.id   AF-A0AAE7L7S7-F1
#
_cell.length_a   1.000
_cell.length_b   1.000
_cell.length_c   1.000
_cell.angle_alpha   90.00
_cell.angle_beta   90.00
_cell.angle_gamma   90.00
#
_symmetry.space_group_name_H-M   'P 1'
#
loop_
_entity.id
_entity.type
_entity.pdbx_description
1 polymer ?
#
loop_
_entity_poly.entity_id
_entity_poly.type
_entity_poly.pdbx_seq_one_letter_code
_entity_poly.pdbx_strand_id
1 'polypeptide(L)'
;MVPKRLKEAREMAGISQEKLSQLIGVEGINTRSRLSSYEVGRTEPPFNLVKKIAKVLDYPENYFYTVDDDFANTVLEFHRNRMNPDSNPHYNTVIEVKKLAEQLDEARKLAGELSECLKRR
;
A
#
# COMPACT_ATOMS: atom_id res chain seq x y z
N MET A 1 -14.79 5.70 -4.82
CA MET A 1 -14.16 5.33 -3.54
C MET A 1 -15.21 5.47 -2.46
N VAL A 2 -15.28 4.56 -1.50
CA VAL A 2 -16.19 4.65 -0.34
C VAL A 2 -15.57 5.57 0.72
N PRO A 3 -16.13 6.76 0.99
CA PRO A 3 -15.47 7.78 1.84
C PRO A 3 -15.14 7.31 3.25
N LYS A 4 -16.05 6.54 3.88
CA LYS A 4 -15.84 5.98 5.23
C LYS A 4 -14.56 5.15 5.33
N ARG A 5 -14.20 4.41 4.27
CA ARG A 5 -13.02 3.52 4.26
C ARG A 5 -11.70 4.29 4.38
N LEU A 6 -11.61 5.44 3.72
CA LEU A 6 -10.43 6.28 3.82
C LEU A 6 -10.26 6.81 5.24
N LYS A 7 -11.36 7.29 5.84
CA LYS A 7 -11.36 7.82 7.20
C LYS A 7 -11.03 6.73 8.22
N GLU A 8 -11.68 5.57 8.14
CA GLU A 8 -11.44 4.40 9.00
C GLU A 8 -9.98 3.95 8.95
N ALA A 9 -9.43 3.76 7.74
CA ALA A 9 -8.05 3.32 7.57
C ALA A 9 -7.05 4.36 8.13
N ARG A 10 -7.31 5.66 7.90
CA ARG A 10 -6.48 6.74 8.43
C ARG A 10 -6.52 6.80 9.97
N GLU A 11 -7.71 6.69 10.56
CA GLU A 11 -7.90 6.73 12.01
C GLU A 11 -7.29 5.51 12.70
N MET A 12 -7.40 4.33 12.08
CA MET A 12 -6.74 3.11 12.55
C MET A 12 -5.21 3.24 12.53
N ALA A 13 -4.66 3.98 11.57
CA ALA A 13 -3.22 4.30 11.52
C ALA A 13 -2.81 5.40 12.51
N GLY A 14 -3.76 6.05 13.21
CA GLY A 14 -3.48 7.07 14.22
C GLY A 14 -2.91 8.38 13.67
N ILE A 15 -3.10 8.67 12.37
CA ILE A 15 -2.52 9.85 11.72
C ILE A 15 -3.57 10.91 11.33
N SER A 16 -3.16 12.17 11.30
CA SER A 16 -3.99 13.27 10.83
C SER A 16 -4.13 13.27 9.30
N GLN A 17 -5.15 13.96 8.77
CA GLN A 17 -5.29 14.18 7.32
C GLN A 17 -4.06 14.88 6.73
N GLU A 18 -3.49 15.83 7.46
CA GLU A 18 -2.27 16.51 7.02
C GLU A 18 -1.09 15.54 6.95
N LYS A 19 -0.92 14.69 7.97
CA LYS A 19 0.15 13.69 7.99
C LYS A 19 0.00 12.67 6.86
N LEU A 20 -1.22 12.18 6.61
CA LEU A 20 -1.48 11.28 5.48
C LEU A 20 -1.14 11.97 4.15
N SER A 21 -1.49 13.25 3.98
CA SER A 21 -1.18 14.02 2.76
C SER A 21 0.32 14.15 2.51
N GLN A 22 1.10 14.35 3.57
CA GLN A 22 2.56 14.39 3.51
C GLN A 22 3.14 13.02 3.09
N LEU A 23 2.63 11.93 3.68
CA LEU A 23 3.14 10.57 3.40
C LEU A 23 2.88 10.09 1.96
N ILE A 24 1.74 10.47 1.36
CA ILE A 24 1.42 10.14 -0.03
C ILE A 24 2.14 11.04 -1.06
N GLY A 25 2.95 12.00 -0.59
CA GLY A 25 3.70 12.94 -1.42
C GLY A 25 2.79 13.90 -2.19
N VAL A 26 1.66 14.32 -1.60
CA VAL A 26 0.82 15.38 -2.17
C VAL A 26 1.33 16.71 -1.65
N GLU A 27 2.02 17.45 -2.52
CA GLU A 27 2.51 18.80 -2.26
C GLU A 27 1.51 19.86 -2.75
N GLY A 28 1.52 21.04 -2.11
CA GLY A 28 0.71 22.20 -2.52
C GLY A 28 -0.05 22.88 -1.37
N ILE A 29 -0.81 23.93 -1.71
CA ILE A 29 -1.67 24.65 -0.77
C ILE A 29 -2.97 23.83 -0.54
N ASN A 30 -3.47 23.80 0.69
CA ASN A 30 -4.74 23.13 1.08
C ASN A 30 -4.78 21.58 0.99
N THR A 31 -3.65 20.89 1.19
CA THR A 31 -3.57 19.42 1.17
C THR A 31 -4.55 18.74 2.14
N ARG A 32 -4.66 19.26 3.37
CA ARG A 32 -5.67 18.84 4.35
C ARG A 32 -7.10 18.95 3.81
N SER A 33 -7.41 20.03 3.09
CA SER A 33 -8.75 20.25 2.50
C SER A 33 -9.07 19.20 1.44
N ARG A 34 -8.07 18.75 0.65
CA ARG A 34 -8.25 17.69 -0.37
C ARG A 34 -8.53 16.34 0.26
N LEU A 35 -7.78 15.93 1.30
CA LEU A 35 -8.12 14.67 1.99
C LEU A 35 -9.47 14.75 2.69
N SER A 36 -9.80 15.88 3.31
CA SER A 36 -11.11 16.08 3.90
C SER A 36 -12.23 15.93 2.86
N SER A 37 -12.07 16.50 1.66
CA SER A 37 -13.09 16.37 0.59
C SER A 37 -13.26 14.93 0.10
N TYR A 38 -12.22 14.11 0.16
CA TYR A 38 -12.32 12.68 -0.14
C TYR A 38 -13.00 11.90 1.00
N GLU A 39 -12.65 12.17 2.27
CA GLU A 39 -13.23 11.49 3.44
C GLU A 39 -14.72 11.77 3.64
N VAL A 40 -15.20 12.95 3.19
CA VAL A 40 -16.64 13.29 3.21
C VAL A 40 -17.35 12.97 1.89
N GLY A 41 -16.62 12.48 0.88
CA GLY A 41 -17.19 12.10 -0.42
C GLY A 41 -17.59 13.27 -1.34
N ARG A 42 -17.12 14.49 -1.07
CA ARG A 42 -17.35 15.65 -1.95
C ARG A 42 -16.59 15.53 -3.27
N THR A 43 -15.44 14.88 -3.25
CA THR A 43 -14.62 14.64 -4.44
C THR A 43 -14.17 13.20 -4.44
N GLU A 44 -14.04 12.61 -5.63
CA GLU A 44 -13.45 11.28 -5.78
C GLU A 44 -11.94 11.39 -6.06
N PRO A 45 -11.08 10.71 -5.29
CA PRO A 45 -9.66 10.68 -5.61
C PRO A 45 -9.42 9.85 -6.88
N PRO A 46 -8.45 10.23 -7.73
CA PRO A 46 -8.04 9.39 -8.84
C PRO A 46 -7.46 8.07 -8.31
N PHE A 47 -7.67 6.96 -9.03
CA PHE A 47 -7.23 5.63 -8.57
C PHE A 47 -5.72 5.56 -8.28
N ASN A 48 -4.89 6.29 -9.03
CA ASN A 48 -3.45 6.39 -8.74
C ASN A 48 -3.14 6.95 -7.35
N LEU A 49 -3.97 7.85 -6.82
CA LEU A 49 -3.84 8.35 -5.46
C LEU A 49 -4.29 7.29 -4.44
N VAL A 50 -5.36 6.56 -4.73
CA VAL A 50 -5.82 5.45 -3.86
C VAL A 50 -4.75 4.37 -3.72
N LYS A 51 -4.03 4.01 -4.80
CA LYS A 51 -2.87 3.10 -4.72
C LYS A 51 -1.79 3.60 -3.76
N LYS A 52 -1.50 4.91 -3.77
CA LYS A 52 -0.53 5.52 -2.84
C LYS A 52 -1.02 5.48 -1.40
N ILE A 53 -2.28 5.81 -1.17
CA ILE A 53 -2.93 5.74 0.15
C ILE A 53 -2.88 4.30 0.68
N ALA A 54 -3.30 3.32 -0.13
CA ALA A 54 -3.32 1.91 0.19
C ALA A 54 -1.93 1.42 0.64
N LYS A 55 -0.89 1.76 -0.13
CA LYS A 55 0.49 1.45 0.21
C LYS A 55 0.95 2.11 1.53
N VAL A 56 0.62 3.38 1.76
CA VAL A 56 1.02 4.12 2.96
C VAL A 56 0.33 3.59 4.22
N LEU A 57 -0.95 3.22 4.12
CA LEU A 57 -1.74 2.74 5.25
C LEU A 57 -1.60 1.23 5.49
N ASP A 58 -0.98 0.50 4.57
CA ASP A 58 -0.96 -0.97 4.52
C ASP A 58 -2.37 -1.59 4.46
N TYR A 59 -3.14 -1.15 3.48
CA TYR A 59 -4.47 -1.68 3.14
C TYR A 59 -4.49 -2.13 1.68
N PRO A 60 -5.27 -3.16 1.32
CA PRO A 60 -5.45 -3.53 -0.07
C PRO A 60 -6.36 -2.50 -0.79
N GLU A 61 -6.10 -2.20 -2.06
CA GLU A 61 -6.80 -1.12 -2.77
C GLU A 61 -8.32 -1.32 -2.84
N ASN A 62 -8.74 -2.57 -2.96
CA ASN A 62 -10.16 -2.95 -3.02
C ASN A 62 -10.93 -2.64 -1.72
N TYR A 63 -10.25 -2.54 -0.56
CA TYR A 63 -10.86 -2.09 0.69
C TYR A 63 -11.56 -0.73 0.51
N PHE A 64 -10.90 0.20 -0.18
CA PHE A 64 -11.40 1.57 -0.39
C PHE A 64 -12.59 1.65 -1.37
N TYR A 65 -12.94 0.56 -2.04
CA TYR A 65 -14.08 0.46 -2.96
C TYR A 65 -15.15 -0.52 -2.46
N THR A 66 -14.96 -1.12 -1.29
CA THR A 66 -15.89 -2.10 -0.74
C THR A 66 -16.91 -1.41 0.17
N VAL A 67 -18.19 -1.47 -0.21
CA VAL A 67 -19.31 -0.88 0.55
C VAL A 67 -19.67 -1.73 1.76
N ASP A 68 -19.74 -3.05 1.57
CA ASP A 68 -20.06 -4.04 2.59
C ASP A 68 -18.98 -4.07 3.69
N ASP A 69 -19.39 -3.98 4.96
CA ASP A 69 -18.46 -3.90 6.09
C ASP A 69 -17.78 -5.23 6.37
N ASP A 70 -18.52 -6.33 6.32
CA ASP A 70 -18.00 -7.66 6.60
C ASP A 70 -16.98 -8.09 5.54
N PHE A 71 -17.28 -7.82 4.26
CA PHE A 71 -16.37 -8.10 3.15
C PHE A 71 -15.11 -7.23 3.22
N ALA A 72 -15.24 -5.94 3.55
CA ALA A 72 -14.09 -5.06 3.67
C ALA A 72 -13.14 -5.53 4.79
N ASN A 73 -13.69 -5.93 5.93
CA ASN A 73 -12.93 -6.48 7.04
C ASN A 73 -12.26 -7.81 6.67
N THR A 74 -12.99 -8.72 6.01
CA THR A 74 -12.47 -10.02 5.56
C THR A 74 -11.27 -9.84 4.62
N VAL A 75 -11.38 -8.92 3.65
CA VAL A 75 -10.31 -8.64 2.69
C VAL A 75 -9.10 -8.02 3.38
N LEU A 76 -9.30 -7.13 4.34
CA LEU A 76 -8.24 -6.52 5.13
C LEU A 76 -7.51 -7.55 6.00
N GLU A 77 -8.27 -8.42 6.67
CA GLU A 77 -7.73 -9.52 7.47
C GLU A 77 -6.90 -10.45 6.59
N PHE A 78 -7.42 -10.86 5.44
CA PHE A 78 -6.69 -11.66 4.48
C PHE A 78 -5.39 -10.99 4.04
N HIS A 79 -5.42 -9.69 3.71
CA HIS A 79 -4.23 -8.90 3.33
C HIS A 79 -3.15 -8.94 4.42
N ARG A 80 -3.53 -8.73 5.68
CA ARG A 80 -2.60 -8.73 6.84
C ARG A 80 -2.07 -10.13 7.16
N ASN A 81 -2.91 -11.15 7.03
CA ASN A 81 -2.57 -12.52 7.36
C ASN A 81 -1.84 -13.27 6.23
N ARG A 82 -1.51 -12.60 5.11
CA ARG A 82 -0.72 -13.22 4.02
C ARG A 82 0.62 -13.83 4.48
N MET A 83 1.18 -13.38 5.61
CA MET A 83 2.41 -13.91 6.18
C MET A 83 2.18 -14.75 7.44
N ASN A 84 0.95 -15.21 7.69
CA ASN A 84 0.65 -16.08 8.81
C ASN A 84 0.57 -17.55 8.32
N PRO A 85 1.44 -18.46 8.80
CA PRO A 85 1.41 -19.87 8.41
C PRO A 85 0.13 -20.60 8.83
N ASP A 86 -0.53 -20.16 9.90
CA ASP A 86 -1.72 -20.82 10.44
C ASP A 86 -2.99 -20.45 9.67
N SER A 87 -3.03 -19.26 9.06
CA SER A 87 -4.22 -18.73 8.37
C SER A 87 -4.05 -18.52 6.87
N ASN A 88 -2.83 -18.55 6.34
CA ASN A 88 -2.59 -18.53 4.90
C ASN A 88 -2.17 -19.92 4.40
N PRO A 89 -3.06 -20.68 3.72
CA PRO A 89 -2.71 -21.98 3.13
C PRO A 89 -1.63 -21.90 2.04
N HIS A 90 -1.36 -20.70 1.53
CA HIS A 90 -0.30 -20.43 0.56
C HIS A 90 0.95 -19.79 1.20
N TYR A 91 1.08 -19.79 2.52
CA TYR A 91 2.20 -19.17 3.23
C TYR A 91 3.56 -19.61 2.68
N ASN A 92 3.77 -20.93 2.55
CA ASN A 92 5.03 -21.47 2.03
C ASN A 92 5.36 -20.94 0.65
N THR A 93 4.37 -20.89 -0.25
CA THR A 93 4.53 -20.33 -1.60
C THR A 93 4.87 -18.84 -1.56
N VAL A 94 4.20 -18.05 -0.72
CA VAL A 94 4.47 -16.61 -0.56
C VAL A 94 5.90 -16.37 -0.05
N ILE A 95 6.34 -17.16 0.93
CA ILE A 95 7.71 -17.09 1.48
C ILE A 95 8.75 -17.50 0.44
N GLU A 96 8.49 -18.56 -0.33
CA GLU A 96 9.38 -19.00 -1.40
C GLU A 96 9.55 -17.94 -2.48
N VAL A 97 8.45 -17.33 -2.94
CA VAL A 97 8.48 -16.23 -3.91
C VAL A 97 9.28 -15.04 -3.37
N LYS A 98 9.12 -14.71 -2.09
CA LYS A 98 9.88 -13.61 -1.46
C LYS A 98 11.38 -13.90 -1.42
N LYS A 99 11.78 -15.12 -1.04
CA LYS A 99 13.20 -15.54 -1.05
C LYS A 99 13.80 -15.48 -2.45
N LEU A 100 13.05 -15.94 -3.46
CA LEU A 100 13.49 -15.88 -4.86
C LEU A 100 13.64 -14.43 -5.35
N ALA A 101 12.76 -13.52 -4.93
CA ALA A 101 12.85 -12.11 -5.27
C ALA A 101 14.09 -11.44 -4.65
N GLU A 102 14.42 -11.74 -3.39
CA GLU A 102 15.64 -11.26 -2.72
C GLU A 102 16.91 -11.76 -3.43
N GLN A 103 16.95 -13.05 -3.78
CA GLN A 103 18.05 -13.64 -4.56
C GLN A 103 18.19 -12.98 -5.94
N LEU A 104 17.07 -12.67 -6.60
CA LEU A 104 17.09 -12.02 -7.91
C LEU A 104 17.67 -10.60 -7.84
N ASP A 105 17.34 -9.85 -6.79
CA ASP A 105 17.88 -8.50 -6.58
C ASP A 105 19.39 -8.54 -6.24
N GLU A 106 19.84 -9.51 -5.44
CA GLU A 106 21.28 -9.74 -5.20
C GLU A 106 22.03 -10.07 -6.50
N ALA A 107 21.49 -11.00 -7.30
CA ALA A 107 22.07 -11.38 -8.58
C ALA A 107 22.15 -10.19 -9.56
N ARG A 108 21.13 -9.33 -9.59
CA ARG A 108 21.12 -8.10 -10.39
C ARG A 108 22.21 -7.12 -9.95
N LYS A 109 22.40 -6.95 -8.64
CA LYS A 109 23.44 -6.06 -8.10
C LYS A 109 24.84 -6.56 -8.49
N LEU A 110 25.12 -7.85 -8.30
CA LEU A 110 26.39 -8.47 -8.68
C LEU A 110 26.66 -8.34 -10.18
N ALA A 111 25.65 -8.57 -11.04
CA ALA A 111 25.78 -8.40 -12.48
C ALA A 111 26.09 -6.94 -12.87
N GLY A 112 25.51 -5.97 -12.16
CA GLY A 112 25.83 -4.54 -12.31
C GLY A 112 27.28 -4.22 -11.97
N GLU A 113 27.77 -4.70 -10.81
CA GLU A 113 29.16 -4.52 -10.37
C GLU A 113 30.16 -5.13 -11.36
N LEU A 114 29.90 -6.35 -11.84
CA LEU A 114 30.69 -7.00 -12.89
C LEU A 114 30.71 -6.18 -14.19
N SER A 115 29.56 -5.66 -14.61
CA SER A 115 29.49 -4.82 -15.82
C SER A 115 30.30 -3.53 -15.68
N GLU A 116 30.34 -2.91 -14.50
CA GLU A 116 31.18 -1.72 -14.26
C GLU A 116 32.68 -2.05 -14.29
N CYS A 117 33.09 -3.16 -13.68
CA CYS A 117 34.48 -3.63 -13.73
C CYS A 117 34.95 -3.86 -15.17
N LEU A 118 34.10 -4.44 -16.01
CA LEU A 118 34.41 -4.71 -17.42
C LEU A 118 34.49 -3.45 -18.29
N LYS A 119 33.73 -2.39 -17.96
CA LYS A 119 33.76 -1.09 -18.68
C LYS A 119 34.97 -0.21 -18.32
N ARG A 120 35.68 -0.51 -17.22
CA ARG A 120 36.86 0.23 -16.77
C ARG A 120 38.19 -0.36 -17.26
N ARG A 121 38.14 -1.43 -18.07
CA ARG A 121 39.28 -1.98 -18.83
C ARG A 121 39.27 -1.44 -20.26
#